data_AF-A0A1V5XJ31-F1
#
_entry.id   AF-A0A1V5XJ31-F1
#
_cell.length_a   1.000
_cell.length_b   1.000
_cell.length_c   1.000
_cell.angle_alpha   90.00
_cell.angle_beta   90.00
_cell.angle_gamma   90.00
#
_symmetry.space_group_name_H-M   'P 1'
#
loop_
_entity.id
_entity.type
_entity.pdbx_description
1 polymer ?
#
loop_
_entity_poly.entity_id
_entity_poly.type
_entity_poly.pdbx_seq_one_letter_code
_entity_poly.pdbx_strand_id
1 'polypeptide(L)'
;MPLNQPVDLPSLSDARALARKEVEDPELQALPGPPKRQRTLAAVLMLLTMVASCAMGWSLRSEVQYAVSSSFPIAIGELASLEPSSLTPNQYVVARGLLGTAGAVRYARPFEGDSFRLQPVAGTARVWVEIRVPEGMEGPRFVPPSEFTGRLVPLSKAGLRLSGVTRSVVQQTGQTIAPDAWVLVDGASPRASRWAIALVVLFAFFAVWNGVSIIRILRPIR
;
A
#
# COMPACT_ATOMS: atom_id res chain seq x y z
N MET A 1 -9.61 58.91 34.48
CA MET A 1 -8.58 57.96 34.04
C MET A 1 -8.15 57.17 35.27
N PRO A 2 -8.72 55.97 35.53
CA PRO A 2 -8.38 55.21 36.73
C PRO A 2 -6.99 54.61 36.60
N LEU A 3 -6.16 54.83 37.63
CA LEU A 3 -4.82 54.26 37.76
C LEU A 3 -4.91 52.73 37.78
N ASN A 4 -4.22 52.10 36.83
CA ASN A 4 -4.07 50.66 36.73
C ASN A 4 -3.35 50.16 37.99
N GLN A 5 -4.07 49.53 38.92
CA GLN A 5 -3.44 48.91 40.09
C GLN A 5 -2.49 47.79 39.60
N PRO A 6 -1.26 47.70 40.13
CA PRO A 6 -0.38 46.59 39.79
C PRO A 6 -1.07 45.30 40.24
N VAL A 7 -1.23 44.37 39.29
CA VAL A 7 -1.68 43.01 39.59
C VAL A 7 -0.62 42.39 40.49
N ASP A 8 -0.95 42.20 41.76
CA ASP A 8 -0.11 41.46 42.72
C ASP A 8 0.05 40.02 42.20
N LEU A 9 1.14 39.78 41.48
CA LEU A 9 1.50 38.43 41.06
C LEU A 9 1.97 37.68 42.31
N PRO A 10 1.43 36.46 42.55
CA PRO A 10 1.80 35.67 43.71
C PRO A 10 3.32 35.46 43.73
N SER A 11 3.92 35.62 44.92
CA SER A 11 5.34 35.37 45.08
C SER A 11 5.65 33.90 44.74
N LEU A 12 6.89 33.59 44.32
CA LEU A 12 7.28 32.21 44.04
C LEU A 12 7.08 31.28 45.25
N SER A 13 7.12 31.82 46.47
CA SER A 13 6.74 31.12 47.71
C SER A 13 5.25 30.80 47.76
N ASP A 14 4.38 31.74 47.42
CA ASP A 14 2.92 31.54 47.41
C ASP A 14 2.52 30.55 46.33
N ALA A 15 3.13 30.63 45.14
CA ALA A 15 2.91 29.67 44.06
C ALA A 15 3.32 28.24 44.46
N ARG A 16 4.43 28.07 45.19
CA ARG A 16 4.86 26.77 45.73
C ARG A 16 3.95 26.26 46.84
N ALA A 17 3.47 27.15 47.71
CA ALA A 17 2.54 26.80 48.78
C ALA A 17 1.17 26.37 48.23
N LEU A 18 0.67 27.06 47.20
CA LEU A 18 -0.55 26.69 46.48
C LEU A 18 -0.40 25.34 45.76
N ALA A 19 0.71 25.12 45.05
CA ALA A 19 0.99 23.83 44.41
C ALA A 19 1.10 22.68 45.41
N ARG A 20 1.68 22.91 46.60
CA ARG A 20 1.71 21.89 47.66
C ARG A 20 0.31 21.60 48.22
N LYS A 21 -0.51 22.64 48.41
CA LYS A 21 -1.90 22.51 48.89
C LYS A 21 -2.78 21.75 47.88
N GLU A 22 -2.60 21.97 46.58
CA GLU A 22 -3.28 21.21 45.53
C GLU A 22 -2.87 19.73 45.54
N VAL A 23 -1.59 19.40 45.78
CA VAL A 23 -1.13 18.00 45.87
C VAL A 23 -1.69 17.29 47.12
N GLU A 24 -1.95 18.02 48.20
CA GLU A 24 -2.51 17.51 49.45
C GLU A 24 -4.04 17.64 49.53
N ASP A 25 -4.71 18.04 48.45
CA ASP A 25 -6.16 18.24 48.42
C ASP A 25 -6.90 16.88 48.57
N PRO A 26 -7.67 16.68 49.65
CA PRO A 26 -8.41 15.45 49.89
C PRO A 26 -9.48 15.18 48.81
N GLU A 27 -10.01 16.21 48.15
CA GLU A 27 -10.97 16.03 47.05
C GLU A 27 -10.29 15.44 45.80
N LEU A 28 -9.03 15.80 45.53
CA LEU A 28 -8.25 15.23 44.43
C LEU A 28 -7.79 13.80 44.71
N GLN A 29 -7.52 13.46 45.98
CA GLN A 29 -7.18 12.08 46.38
C GLN A 29 -8.41 11.15 46.40
N ALA A 30 -9.60 11.70 46.61
CA ALA A 30 -10.87 10.97 46.56
C ALA A 30 -11.31 10.63 45.13
N LEU A 31 -10.66 11.20 44.11
CA LEU A 31 -10.95 10.87 42.72
C LEU A 31 -10.65 9.40 42.43
N PRO A 32 -11.53 8.70 41.71
CA PRO A 32 -11.29 7.32 41.31
C PRO A 32 -9.99 7.23 40.50
N GLY A 33 -9.16 6.24 40.82
CA GLY A 33 -7.89 6.04 40.13
C GLY A 33 -8.09 5.89 38.61
N PRO A 34 -7.09 6.27 37.80
CA PRO A 34 -7.22 6.28 36.34
C PRO A 34 -7.59 4.89 35.81
N PRO A 35 -8.46 4.78 34.77
CA PRO A 35 -8.99 3.51 34.30
C PRO A 35 -7.89 2.66 33.62
N LYS A 36 -7.18 1.87 34.42
CA LYS A 36 -6.01 1.08 34.00
C LYS A 36 -6.34 0.12 32.84
N ARG A 37 -7.51 -0.53 32.85
CA ARG A 37 -7.93 -1.47 31.79
C ARG A 37 -8.14 -0.78 30.44
N GLN A 38 -8.79 0.38 30.45
CA GLN A 38 -9.03 1.16 29.22
C GLN A 38 -7.71 1.66 28.63
N ARG A 39 -6.79 2.10 29.50
CA ARG A 39 -5.43 2.51 29.12
C ARG A 39 -4.66 1.37 28.45
N THR A 40 -4.69 0.16 29.02
CA THR A 40 -4.03 -1.01 28.42
C THR A 40 -4.66 -1.38 27.08
N LEU A 41 -6.00 -1.40 27.00
CA LEU A 41 -6.70 -1.74 25.76
C LEU A 41 -6.40 -0.73 24.64
N ALA A 42 -6.38 0.57 24.95
CA ALA A 42 -5.99 1.60 24.01
C ALA A 42 -4.54 1.41 23.53
N ALA A 43 -3.59 1.14 24.44
CA ALA A 43 -2.20 0.90 24.06
C ALA A 43 -2.03 -0.34 23.18
N VAL A 44 -2.76 -1.43 23.46
CA VAL A 44 -2.75 -2.65 22.62
C VAL A 44 -3.30 -2.36 21.24
N LEU A 45 -4.43 -1.64 21.14
CA LEU A 45 -5.02 -1.28 19.84
C LEU A 45 -4.07 -0.40 19.03
N MET A 46 -3.46 0.62 19.65
CA MET A 46 -2.46 1.47 19.00
C MET A 46 -1.25 0.66 18.51
N LEU A 47 -0.80 -0.31 19.30
CA LEU A 47 0.31 -1.19 18.91
C LEU A 47 -0.04 -2.03 17.69
N LEU A 48 -1.24 -2.63 17.67
CA LEU A 48 -1.73 -3.39 16.52
C LEU A 48 -1.84 -2.50 15.28
N THR A 49 -2.40 -1.29 15.40
CA THR A 49 -2.49 -0.33 14.29
C THR A 49 -1.11 0.09 13.78
N MET A 50 -0.14 0.31 14.68
CA MET A 50 1.23 0.63 14.32
C MET A 50 1.86 -0.49 13.50
N VAL A 51 1.77 -1.74 13.98
CA VAL A 51 2.30 -2.92 13.29
C VAL A 51 1.64 -3.09 11.93
N ALA A 52 0.30 -2.99 11.86
CA ALA A 52 -0.43 -3.09 10.61
C ALA A 52 -0.03 -1.99 9.60
N SER A 53 0.14 -0.75 10.08
CA SER A 53 0.57 0.37 9.23
C SER A 53 1.98 0.13 8.66
N CYS A 54 2.92 -0.33 9.49
CA CYS A 54 4.27 -0.70 9.04
C CYS A 54 4.22 -1.82 8.00
N ALA A 55 3.41 -2.86 8.23
CA ALA A 55 3.25 -3.97 7.30
C ALA A 55 2.66 -3.51 5.95
N MET A 56 1.65 -2.64 5.96
CA MET A 56 1.07 -2.07 4.73
C MET A 56 2.08 -1.18 3.99
N GLY A 57 2.82 -0.33 4.69
CA GLY A 57 3.89 0.47 4.09
C GLY A 57 4.96 -0.39 3.43
N TRP A 58 5.36 -1.50 4.09
CA TRP A 58 6.30 -2.46 3.53
C TRP A 58 5.75 -3.18 2.29
N SER A 59 4.47 -3.55 2.29
CA SER A 59 3.80 -4.20 1.16
C SER A 59 3.82 -3.32 -0.11
N LEU A 60 3.70 -2.00 0.05
CA LEU A 60 3.69 -1.02 -1.04
C LEU A 60 5.08 -0.64 -1.57
N ARG A 61 6.17 -1.19 -1.03
CA ARG A 61 7.54 -0.79 -1.41
C ARG A 61 7.83 -0.92 -2.91
N SER A 62 7.32 -1.96 -3.56
CA SER A 62 7.53 -2.19 -5.00
C SER A 62 6.75 -1.18 -5.85
N GLU A 63 5.56 -0.78 -5.41
CA GLU A 63 4.76 0.26 -6.05
C GLU A 63 5.44 1.63 -5.93
N VAL A 64 5.99 1.95 -4.74
CA VAL A 64 6.73 3.20 -4.55
C VAL A 64 8.00 3.23 -5.40
N GLN A 65 8.78 2.14 -5.41
CA GLN A 65 9.97 2.02 -6.27
C GLN A 65 9.62 2.19 -7.74
N TYR A 66 8.51 1.61 -8.19
CA TYR A 66 8.04 1.77 -9.55
C TYR A 66 7.55 3.19 -9.84
N ALA A 67 6.85 3.83 -8.90
CA ALA A 67 6.30 5.18 -9.08
C ALA A 67 7.37 6.27 -9.25
N VAL A 68 8.56 6.05 -8.70
CA VAL A 68 9.71 6.95 -8.83
C VAL A 68 10.65 6.58 -10.00
N SER A 69 10.34 5.50 -10.73
CA SER A 69 11.14 5.06 -11.87
C SER A 69 10.97 5.97 -13.09
N SER A 70 11.81 5.77 -14.11
CA SER A 70 11.75 6.51 -15.37
C SER A 70 10.35 6.43 -15.99
N SER A 71 9.79 7.58 -16.34
CA SER A 71 8.50 7.66 -17.03
C SER A 71 8.60 7.37 -18.53
N PHE A 72 9.80 7.14 -19.07
CA PHE A 72 10.01 6.77 -20.46
C PHE A 72 10.08 5.26 -20.60
N PRO A 73 9.26 4.65 -21.47
CA PRO A 73 9.27 3.21 -21.64
C PRO A 73 10.52 2.76 -22.38
N ILE A 74 11.06 1.61 -21.96
CA ILE A 74 12.19 0.95 -22.61
C ILE A 74 11.65 -0.06 -23.62
N ALA A 75 12.10 0.02 -24.88
CA ALA A 75 11.72 -0.95 -25.90
C ALA A 75 12.45 -2.28 -25.65
N ILE A 76 11.71 -3.35 -25.40
CA ILE A 76 12.26 -4.70 -25.17
C ILE A 76 12.06 -5.66 -26.35
N GLY A 77 11.36 -5.21 -27.40
CA GLY A 77 11.14 -5.99 -28.62
C GLY A 77 10.01 -7.00 -28.50
N GLU A 78 10.21 -8.20 -29.05
CA GLU A 78 9.19 -9.24 -29.16
C GLU A 78 9.13 -10.12 -27.90
N LEU A 79 7.96 -10.18 -27.26
CA LEU A 79 7.69 -10.89 -26.01
C LEU A 79 7.96 -12.39 -26.12
N ALA A 80 7.71 -13.00 -27.29
CA ALA A 80 7.90 -14.44 -27.50
C ALA A 80 9.39 -14.86 -27.44
N SER A 81 10.31 -13.95 -27.79
CA SER A 81 11.75 -14.19 -27.78
C SER A 81 12.46 -13.73 -26.49
N LEU A 82 11.72 -13.24 -25.50
CA LEU A 82 12.34 -12.73 -24.27
C LEU A 82 12.93 -13.85 -23.43
N GLU A 83 14.19 -13.68 -23.04
CA GLU A 83 14.83 -14.50 -22.03
C GLU A 83 14.61 -13.90 -20.63
N PRO A 84 13.91 -14.60 -19.72
CA PRO A 84 13.63 -14.11 -18.35
C PRO A 84 14.87 -13.68 -17.55
N SER A 85 16.04 -14.26 -17.83
CA SER A 85 17.32 -13.97 -17.17
C SER A 85 17.88 -12.59 -17.51
N SER A 86 17.52 -12.03 -18.67
CA SER A 86 17.97 -10.71 -19.11
C SER A 86 17.05 -9.57 -18.66
N LEU A 87 15.88 -9.90 -18.12
CA LEU A 87 14.87 -8.92 -17.73
C LEU A 87 15.14 -8.33 -16.36
N THR A 88 15.00 -7.00 -16.27
CA THR A 88 15.03 -6.30 -14.98
C THR A 88 13.58 -6.10 -14.49
N PRO A 89 13.26 -6.47 -13.23
CA PRO A 89 11.90 -6.36 -12.70
C PRO A 89 11.48 -4.90 -12.47
N ASN A 90 10.17 -4.64 -12.47
CA ASN A 90 9.57 -3.32 -12.23
C ASN A 90 10.03 -2.25 -13.23
N GLN A 91 10.14 -2.62 -14.51
CA GLN A 91 10.46 -1.66 -15.56
C GLN A 91 9.21 -1.22 -16.31
N TYR A 92 9.21 0.03 -16.76
CA TYR A 92 8.24 0.53 -17.71
C TYR A 92 8.76 0.24 -19.12
N VAL A 93 8.03 -0.58 -19.88
CA VAL A 93 8.51 -1.14 -21.15
C VAL A 93 7.47 -0.99 -22.25
N VAL A 94 7.96 -0.99 -23.49
CA VAL A 94 7.16 -1.20 -24.70
C VAL A 94 7.60 -2.53 -25.32
N ALA A 95 6.62 -3.38 -25.62
CA ALA A 95 6.87 -4.70 -26.18
C ALA A 95 5.81 -5.07 -27.21
N ARG A 96 6.15 -5.99 -28.10
CA ARG A 96 5.24 -6.55 -29.11
C ARG A 96 5.03 -8.03 -28.87
N GLY A 97 3.84 -8.52 -29.15
CA GLY A 97 3.52 -9.91 -28.91
C GLY A 97 2.17 -10.31 -29.47
N LEU A 98 2.10 -11.53 -30.00
CA LEU A 98 0.83 -12.19 -30.25
C LEU A 98 0.35 -12.85 -28.95
N LEU A 99 -0.92 -12.63 -28.60
CA LEU A 99 -1.51 -13.27 -27.43
C LEU A 99 -2.22 -14.56 -27.80
N GLY A 100 -1.95 -15.60 -27.02
CA GLY A 100 -2.66 -16.87 -27.07
C GLY A 100 -4.06 -16.75 -26.48
N THR A 101 -4.97 -17.56 -27.02
CA THR A 101 -6.33 -17.75 -26.49
C THR A 101 -6.40 -18.91 -25.50
N ALA A 102 -5.56 -19.94 -25.68
CA ALA A 102 -5.45 -21.05 -24.75
C ALA A 102 -4.85 -20.57 -23.42
N GLY A 103 -5.53 -20.83 -22.30
CA GLY A 103 -5.10 -20.38 -20.98
C GLY A 103 -5.48 -18.93 -20.65
N ALA A 104 -6.17 -18.23 -21.54
CA ALA A 104 -6.66 -16.89 -21.28
C ALA A 104 -7.72 -16.88 -20.17
N VAL A 105 -7.55 -16.01 -19.19
CA VAL A 105 -8.43 -15.90 -18.02
C VAL A 105 -8.98 -14.49 -17.91
N ARG A 106 -10.29 -14.42 -17.68
CA ARG A 106 -10.96 -13.17 -17.36
C ARG A 106 -11.22 -13.11 -15.86
N TYR A 107 -10.99 -11.95 -15.28
CA TYR A 107 -11.31 -11.69 -13.89
C TYR A 107 -11.66 -10.21 -13.68
N ALA A 108 -12.27 -9.90 -12.55
CA ALA A 108 -12.59 -8.54 -12.12
C ALA A 108 -11.94 -8.26 -10.77
N ARG A 109 -11.66 -7.00 -10.48
CA ARG A 109 -11.12 -6.58 -9.18
C ARG A 109 -12.23 -5.93 -8.36
N PRO A 110 -12.29 -6.19 -7.04
CA PRO A 110 -13.19 -5.45 -6.17
C PRO A 110 -12.96 -3.95 -6.30
N PHE A 111 -14.04 -3.17 -6.37
CA PHE A 111 -14.01 -1.70 -6.47
C PHE A 111 -13.44 -1.12 -7.78
N GLU A 112 -13.25 -1.94 -8.82
CA GLU A 112 -12.95 -1.48 -10.18
C GLU A 112 -14.11 -1.88 -11.11
N GLY A 113 -14.60 -0.94 -11.92
CA GLY A 113 -15.67 -1.21 -12.89
C GLY A 113 -15.21 -1.94 -14.15
N ASP A 114 -13.89 -2.03 -14.36
CA ASP A 114 -13.32 -2.71 -15.52
C ASP A 114 -13.10 -4.20 -15.25
N SER A 115 -13.04 -4.98 -16.33
CA SER A 115 -12.54 -6.35 -16.27
C SER A 115 -11.12 -6.45 -16.81
N PHE A 116 -10.43 -7.52 -16.42
CA PHE A 116 -9.06 -7.78 -16.80
C PHE A 116 -8.98 -9.12 -17.52
N ARG A 117 -8.16 -9.17 -18.56
CA ARG A 117 -7.83 -10.41 -19.26
C ARG A 117 -6.35 -10.66 -19.10
N LEU A 118 -6.01 -11.81 -18.54
CA LEU A 118 -4.65 -12.32 -18.49
C LEU A 118 -4.51 -13.38 -19.58
N GLN A 119 -3.58 -13.16 -20.51
CA GLN A 119 -3.36 -14.04 -21.65
C GLN A 119 -1.90 -14.44 -21.75
N PRO A 120 -1.57 -15.69 -22.07
CA PRO A 120 -0.20 -16.07 -22.35
C PRO A 120 0.24 -15.50 -23.70
N VAL A 121 1.53 -15.22 -23.85
CA VAL A 121 2.11 -14.84 -25.14
C VAL A 121 2.25 -16.09 -26.01
N ALA A 122 1.83 -16.02 -27.26
CA ALA A 122 1.96 -17.11 -28.21
C ALA A 122 3.44 -17.46 -28.42
N GLY A 123 3.77 -18.75 -28.35
CA GLY A 123 5.16 -19.22 -28.49
C GLY A 123 5.96 -19.27 -27.19
N THR A 124 5.42 -18.82 -26.05
CA THR A 124 6.11 -18.95 -24.74
C THR A 124 5.14 -19.17 -23.59
N ALA A 125 5.45 -20.11 -22.70
CA ALA A 125 4.68 -20.32 -21.46
C ALA A 125 5.11 -19.38 -20.32
N ARG A 126 6.20 -18.62 -20.51
CA ARG A 126 6.86 -17.85 -19.46
C ARG A 126 6.43 -16.40 -19.39
N VAL A 127 5.79 -15.87 -20.42
CA VAL A 127 5.38 -14.46 -20.48
C VAL A 127 3.88 -14.38 -20.65
N TRP A 128 3.27 -13.57 -19.80
CA TRP A 128 1.83 -13.31 -19.79
C TRP A 128 1.60 -11.80 -19.95
N VAL A 129 0.49 -11.43 -20.54
CA VAL A 129 0.07 -10.03 -20.68
C VAL A 129 -1.29 -9.88 -20.03
N GLU A 130 -1.38 -8.91 -19.13
CA GLU A 130 -2.64 -8.44 -18.59
C GLU A 130 -3.10 -7.23 -19.39
N ILE A 131 -4.35 -7.30 -19.87
CA ILE A 131 -5.01 -6.22 -20.58
C ILE A 131 -6.25 -5.79 -19.81
N ARG A 132 -6.41 -4.48 -19.65
CA ARG A 132 -7.64 -3.88 -19.15
C ARG A 132 -8.70 -3.88 -20.25
N VAL A 133 -9.87 -4.42 -19.94
CA VAL A 133 -11.05 -4.41 -20.81
C VAL A 133 -12.08 -3.46 -20.19
N PRO A 134 -12.29 -2.27 -20.80
CA PRO A 134 -13.27 -1.32 -20.32
C PRO A 134 -14.68 -1.94 -20.26
N GLU A 135 -15.49 -1.43 -19.34
CA GLU A 135 -16.89 -1.83 -19.22
C GLU A 135 -17.63 -1.65 -20.56
N GLY A 136 -18.44 -2.63 -20.95
CA GLY A 136 -19.14 -2.66 -22.24
C GLY A 136 -18.32 -3.19 -23.43
N MET A 137 -17.00 -3.33 -23.31
CA MET A 137 -16.13 -3.92 -24.34
C MET A 137 -15.82 -5.41 -24.10
N GLU A 138 -16.59 -6.05 -23.22
CA GLU A 138 -16.33 -7.38 -22.69
C GLU A 138 -16.70 -8.53 -23.64
N GLY A 139 -17.31 -8.20 -24.78
CA GLY A 139 -17.85 -9.15 -25.75
C GLY A 139 -16.81 -9.97 -26.54
N PRO A 140 -17.29 -10.88 -27.42
CA PRO A 140 -16.44 -11.76 -28.22
C PRO A 140 -15.63 -11.03 -29.31
N ARG A 141 -15.90 -9.73 -29.52
CA ARG A 141 -15.22 -8.89 -30.52
C ARG A 141 -14.01 -8.14 -29.98
N PHE A 142 -13.66 -8.34 -28.70
CA PHE A 142 -12.44 -7.75 -28.16
C PHE A 142 -11.22 -8.38 -28.85
N VAL A 143 -10.60 -7.61 -29.75
CA VAL A 143 -9.35 -7.98 -30.42
C VAL A 143 -8.21 -7.43 -29.56
N PRO A 144 -7.36 -8.28 -28.98
CA PRO A 144 -6.23 -7.82 -28.19
C PRO A 144 -5.25 -7.02 -29.06
N PRO A 145 -4.63 -5.96 -28.52
CA PRO A 145 -3.57 -5.26 -29.24
C PRO A 145 -2.35 -6.18 -29.41
N SER A 146 -1.47 -5.84 -30.35
CA SER A 146 -0.20 -6.55 -30.59
C SER A 146 1.02 -5.80 -30.05
N GLU A 147 0.81 -4.57 -29.58
CA GLU A 147 1.81 -3.71 -28.97
C GLU A 147 1.29 -3.28 -27.59
N PHE A 148 2.15 -3.40 -26.60
CA PHE A 148 1.81 -3.23 -25.20
C PHE A 148 2.78 -2.26 -24.56
N THR A 149 2.27 -1.39 -23.71
CA THR A 149 3.09 -0.42 -23.00
C THR A 149 2.70 -0.42 -21.53
N GLY A 150 3.61 -0.87 -20.69
CA GLY A 150 3.22 -1.17 -19.32
C GLY A 150 4.34 -1.61 -18.41
N ARG A 151 3.96 -2.15 -17.27
CA ARG A 151 4.89 -2.58 -16.23
C ARG A 151 5.23 -4.05 -16.40
N LEU A 152 6.51 -4.34 -16.53
CA LEU A 152 7.02 -5.70 -16.59
C LEU A 152 7.50 -6.17 -15.21
N VAL A 153 6.92 -7.26 -14.70
CA VAL A 153 7.26 -7.82 -13.39
C VAL A 153 7.24 -9.34 -13.39
N PRO A 154 8.09 -10.00 -12.58
CA PRO A 154 7.89 -11.40 -12.26
C PRO A 154 6.53 -11.57 -11.58
N LEU A 155 5.79 -12.60 -11.95
CA LEU A 155 4.45 -12.86 -11.40
C LEU A 155 4.50 -13.04 -9.88
N SER A 156 5.56 -13.66 -9.37
CA SER A 156 5.84 -13.81 -7.93
C SER A 156 6.03 -12.49 -7.18
N LYS A 157 6.36 -11.40 -7.89
CA LYS A 157 6.60 -10.05 -7.34
C LYS A 157 5.56 -9.02 -7.78
N ALA A 158 4.49 -9.45 -8.44
CA ALA A 158 3.46 -8.57 -8.96
C ALA A 158 2.54 -7.94 -7.89
N GLY A 159 2.78 -8.23 -6.62
CA GLY A 159 2.12 -7.61 -5.48
C GLY A 159 0.64 -7.99 -5.33
N LEU A 160 -0.09 -7.19 -4.57
CA LEU A 160 -1.49 -7.48 -4.21
C LEU A 160 -2.44 -7.46 -5.42
N ARG A 161 -2.14 -6.69 -6.47
CA ARG A 161 -3.02 -6.53 -7.65
C ARG A 161 -3.21 -7.82 -8.45
N LEU A 162 -2.18 -8.66 -8.49
CA LEU A 162 -2.20 -9.97 -9.13
C LEU A 162 -2.24 -11.11 -8.10
N SER A 163 -2.49 -10.79 -6.83
CA SER A 163 -2.66 -11.81 -5.81
C SER A 163 -3.87 -12.69 -6.17
N GLY A 164 -3.66 -14.00 -6.23
CA GLY A 164 -4.70 -14.97 -6.58
C GLY A 164 -4.91 -15.22 -8.08
N VAL A 165 -4.31 -14.42 -8.98
CA VAL A 165 -4.47 -14.62 -10.44
C VAL A 165 -4.03 -16.02 -10.86
N THR A 166 -2.90 -16.52 -10.33
CA THR A 166 -2.41 -17.86 -10.63
C THR A 166 -3.41 -18.94 -10.23
N ARG A 167 -4.11 -18.74 -9.10
CA ARG A 167 -5.17 -19.66 -8.65
C ARG A 167 -6.36 -19.59 -9.61
N SER A 168 -6.75 -18.40 -10.05
CA SER A 168 -7.82 -18.23 -11.04
C SER A 168 -7.48 -18.89 -12.38
N VAL A 169 -6.23 -18.81 -12.85
CA VAL A 169 -5.78 -19.52 -14.05
C VAL A 169 -5.93 -21.03 -13.90
N VAL A 170 -5.41 -21.59 -12.81
CA VAL A 170 -5.54 -23.03 -12.53
C VAL A 170 -7.01 -23.45 -12.44
N GLN A 171 -7.85 -22.68 -11.76
CA GLN A 171 -9.27 -23.01 -11.58
C GLN A 171 -10.09 -22.92 -12.86
N GLN A 172 -9.83 -21.93 -13.73
CA GLN A 172 -10.61 -21.72 -14.94
C GLN A 172 -10.11 -22.54 -16.14
N THR A 173 -8.81 -22.85 -16.18
CA THR A 173 -8.19 -23.44 -17.38
C THR A 173 -7.52 -24.79 -17.12
N GLY A 174 -7.31 -25.18 -15.86
CA GLY A 174 -6.53 -26.37 -15.49
C GLY A 174 -5.02 -26.22 -15.73
N GLN A 175 -4.55 -25.08 -16.25
CA GLN A 175 -3.14 -24.85 -16.55
C GLN A 175 -2.39 -24.27 -15.36
N THR A 176 -1.17 -24.72 -15.14
CA THR A 176 -0.25 -24.16 -14.16
C THR A 176 0.66 -23.11 -14.81
N ILE A 177 0.76 -21.94 -14.17
CA ILE A 177 1.72 -20.93 -14.59
C ILE A 177 3.10 -21.29 -14.04
N ALA A 178 4.14 -21.15 -14.87
CA ALA A 178 5.51 -21.37 -14.45
C ALA A 178 5.89 -20.44 -13.26
N PRO A 179 6.65 -20.93 -12.27
CA PRO A 179 6.98 -20.13 -11.07
C PRO A 179 7.88 -18.93 -11.38
N ASP A 180 8.65 -19.01 -12.47
CA ASP A 180 9.51 -17.96 -13.03
C ASP A 180 8.80 -17.12 -14.10
N ALA A 181 7.48 -17.24 -14.25
CA ALA A 181 6.73 -16.49 -15.23
C ALA A 181 6.76 -14.98 -14.96
N TRP A 182 6.75 -14.22 -16.05
CA TRP A 182 6.67 -12.79 -16.08
C TRP A 182 5.31 -12.35 -16.57
N VAL A 183 4.89 -11.19 -16.10
CA VAL A 183 3.65 -10.53 -16.51
C VAL A 183 3.93 -9.10 -16.91
N LEU A 184 3.42 -8.73 -18.08
CA LEU A 184 3.35 -7.36 -18.54
C LEU A 184 1.95 -6.83 -18.25
N VAL A 185 1.85 -5.85 -17.36
CA VAL A 185 0.59 -5.17 -17.05
C VAL A 185 0.43 -3.99 -17.99
N ASP A 186 -0.40 -4.15 -19.02
CA ASP A 186 -0.61 -3.12 -20.04
C ASP A 186 -1.31 -1.88 -19.45
N GLY A 187 -0.89 -0.70 -19.92
CA GLY A 187 -1.37 0.60 -19.42
C GLY A 187 -0.86 1.00 -18.03
N ALA A 188 -0.11 0.15 -17.33
CA ALA A 188 0.49 0.49 -16.05
C ALA A 188 1.74 1.35 -16.24
N SER A 189 1.58 2.68 -16.16
CA SER A 189 2.70 3.63 -16.16
C SER A 189 3.21 3.93 -14.73
N PRO A 190 4.47 4.38 -14.55
CA PRO A 190 4.98 4.83 -13.25
C PRO A 190 4.11 5.90 -12.60
N ARG A 191 3.55 6.80 -13.41
CA ARG A 191 2.62 7.85 -12.94
C ARG A 191 1.37 7.25 -12.32
N ALA A 192 0.83 6.17 -12.87
CA ALA A 192 -0.35 5.49 -12.36
C ALA A 192 -0.11 4.79 -11.00
N SER A 193 1.15 4.61 -10.58
CA SER A 193 1.50 4.06 -9.25
C SER A 193 1.81 5.13 -8.19
N ARG A 194 1.74 6.44 -8.52
CA ARG A 194 2.10 7.52 -7.56
C ARG A 194 1.17 7.60 -6.34
N TRP A 195 -0.05 7.09 -6.41
CA TRP A 195 -0.95 6.97 -5.25
C TRP A 195 -0.32 6.18 -4.10
N ALA A 196 0.55 5.20 -4.40
CA ALA A 196 1.20 4.38 -3.40
C ALA A 196 2.13 5.22 -2.50
N ILE A 197 2.73 6.30 -3.02
CA ILE A 197 3.57 7.21 -2.24
C ILE A 197 2.72 7.89 -1.15
N ALA A 198 1.55 8.40 -1.53
CA ALA A 198 0.64 9.05 -0.58
C ALA A 198 0.18 8.07 0.53
N LEU A 199 -0.12 6.82 0.18
CA LEU A 199 -0.47 5.80 1.17
C LEU A 199 0.70 5.43 2.09
N VAL A 200 1.92 5.32 1.56
CA VAL A 200 3.10 5.05 2.41
C VAL A 200 3.34 6.19 3.39
N VAL A 201 3.19 7.44 2.97
CA VAL A 201 3.26 8.61 3.88
C VAL A 201 2.17 8.54 4.95
N LEU A 202 0.94 8.20 4.56
CA LEU A 202 -0.18 8.05 5.49
C LEU A 202 0.06 6.94 6.53
N PHE A 203 0.54 5.78 6.09
CA PHE A 203 0.87 4.67 7.00
C PHE A 203 2.06 4.99 7.90
N ALA A 204 3.08 5.69 7.39
CA ALA A 204 4.19 6.16 8.21
C ALA A 204 3.70 7.13 9.29
N PHE A 205 2.80 8.06 8.94
CA PHE A 205 2.18 8.96 9.89
C PHE A 205 1.43 8.19 10.99
N PHE A 206 0.59 7.22 10.63
CA PHE A 206 -0.10 6.39 11.63
C PHE A 206 0.85 5.61 12.51
N ALA A 207 1.91 5.02 11.95
CA ALA A 207 2.90 4.28 12.72
C ALA A 207 3.60 5.18 13.75
N VAL A 208 4.08 6.36 13.32
CA VAL A 208 4.73 7.34 14.20
C VAL A 208 3.76 7.85 15.26
N TRP A 209 2.55 8.23 14.87
CA TRP A 209 1.54 8.77 15.78
C TRP A 209 1.18 7.76 16.88
N ASN A 210 0.93 6.49 16.52
CA ASN A 210 0.64 5.43 17.47
C ASN A 210 1.84 5.16 18.38
N GLY A 211 3.05 5.11 17.84
CA GLY A 211 4.28 4.93 18.63
C GLY A 211 4.48 6.02 19.68
N VAL A 212 4.34 7.30 19.28
CA VAL A 212 4.42 8.45 20.21
C VAL A 212 3.30 8.41 21.25
N SER A 213 2.08 8.07 20.84
CA SER A 213 0.92 7.97 21.74
C SER A 213 1.09 6.88 22.78
N ILE A 214 1.61 5.71 22.40
CA ILE A 214 1.93 4.62 23.32
C ILE A 214 2.98 5.09 24.35
N ILE A 215 4.07 5.72 23.90
CA ILE A 215 5.11 6.23 24.80
C ILE A 215 4.49 7.25 25.78
N ARG A 216 3.66 8.17 25.29
CA ARG A 216 2.98 9.17 26.13
C ARG A 216 2.05 8.53 27.15
N ILE A 217 1.29 7.51 26.76
CA ILE A 217 0.35 6.80 27.63
C ILE A 217 1.09 5.97 28.68
N LEU A 218 2.21 5.33 28.32
CA LEU A 218 2.96 4.45 29.21
C LEU A 218 3.92 5.18 30.15
N ARG A 219 4.28 6.44 29.85
CA ARG A 219 5.14 7.25 30.72
C ARG A 219 4.57 7.32 32.14
N PRO A 220 5.36 6.98 33.17
CA PRO A 220 4.93 7.17 34.55
C PRO A 220 4.79 8.66 34.84
N ILE A 221 3.67 9.05 35.43
CA ILE A 221 3.47 10.39 35.99
C ILE A 221 4.27 10.40 37.30
N ARG A 222 5.33 11.20 37.36
CA ARG A 222 6.09 11.47 38.59
C ARG A 222 5.59 12.74 39.22
#